data_AF-A0A941ED48-F1
#
_entry.id   AF-A0A941ED48-F1
#
_cell.length_a   1.000
_cell.length_b   1.000
_cell.length_c   1.000
_cell.angle_alpha   90.00
_cell.angle_beta   90.00
_cell.angle_gamma   90.00
#
_symmetry.space_group_name_H-M   'P 1'
#
loop_
_entity.id
_entity.type
_entity.pdbx_description
1 polymer ?
#
loop_
_entity_poly.entity_id
_entity_poly.type
_entity_poly.pdbx_seq_one_letter_code
_entity_poly.pdbx_strand_id
1 'polypeptide(L)' 'MITSGLVERGTDSRDRRVAVVALGDAGRGQLAAWNDAHHRRITAALEALAPTERSSIDHALPALAQLAEQLAVVAHRG' A
#
# COMPACT_ATOMS: atom_id res chain seq x y z
N MET A 1 12.43 -10.54 -10.97
CA MET A 1 11.71 -9.24 -10.94
C MET A 1 11.53 -8.67 -12.34
N ILE A 2 12.60 -8.29 -13.06
CA ILE A 2 12.49 -7.84 -14.47
C ILE A 2 12.13 -9.00 -15.40
N THR A 3 12.86 -10.12 -15.32
CA THR A 3 12.58 -11.33 -16.12
C THR A 3 11.21 -11.96 -15.83
N SER A 4 10.63 -11.66 -14.67
CA SER A 4 9.29 -12.12 -14.28
C SER A 4 8.18 -11.12 -14.62
N GLY A 5 8.48 -10.04 -15.36
CA GLY A 5 7.51 -9.01 -15.76
C GLY A 5 6.93 -8.16 -14.63
N LEU A 6 7.48 -8.29 -13.41
CA LEU A 6 6.98 -7.58 -12.23
C LEU A 6 7.41 -6.11 -12.25
N VAL A 7 8.56 -5.84 -12.84
CA VAL A 7 9.07 -4.50 -13.07
C VAL A 7 9.65 -4.39 -14.47
N GLU A 8 9.48 -3.23 -15.08
CA GLU A 8 10.08 -2.85 -16.33
C GLU A 8 11.14 -1.78 -16.07
N ARG A 9 12.27 -1.89 -16.77
CA ARG A 9 13.37 -0.94 -16.68
C ARG A 9 13.38 -0.08 -17.93
N GLY A 10 13.19 1.22 -17.75
CA GLY A 10 13.32 2.24 -18.79
C GLY A 10 14.46 3.20 -18.52
N THR A 11 14.63 4.16 -19.42
CA THR A 11 15.53 5.31 -19.23
C THR A 11 14.68 6.59 -19.21
N ASP A 12 15.07 7.55 -18.37
CA ASP A 12 14.37 8.83 -18.31
C ASP A 12 14.48 9.56 -19.67
N SER A 13 13.38 10.17 -20.12
CA SER A 13 13.30 10.86 -21.40
C SER A 13 14.08 12.19 -21.43
N ARG A 14 14.39 12.75 -20.26
CA ARG A 14 15.17 13.99 -20.06
C ARG A 14 16.65 13.71 -19.77
N ASP A 15 16.99 12.57 -19.18
CA ASP A 15 18.38 12.10 -19.05
C ASP A 15 18.48 10.57 -19.19
N ARG A 16 19.01 10.13 -20.34
CA ARG A 16 19.12 8.68 -20.67
C ARG A 16 20.08 7.92 -19.75
N ARG A 17 20.87 8.62 -18.93
CA ARG A 17 21.75 8.02 -17.92
C ARG A 17 20.99 7.63 -16.64
N VAL A 18 19.78 8.13 -16.46
CA VAL A 18 18.92 7.80 -15.33
C VAL A 18 18.08 6.57 -15.67
N ALA A 19 18.22 5.53 -14.86
CA ALA A 19 17.39 4.34 -14.95
C ALA A 19 16.08 4.58 -14.19
N VAL A 20 14.94 4.31 -14.85
CA VAL A 20 13.61 4.34 -14.24
C VAL A 20 13.11 2.92 -14.09
N VAL A 21 12.56 2.59 -12.93
CA VAL A 21 11.92 1.31 -12.65
C VAL A 21 10.43 1.57 -12.46
N ALA A 22 9.61 0.95 -13.30
CA ALA A 22 8.15 0.99 -13.19
C ALA A 22 7.63 -0.44 -12.96
N LEU A 23 6.43 -0.57 -12.38
CA LEU A 23 5.75 -1.86 -12.34
C LEU A 23 5.43 -2.29 -13.78
N GLY A 24 5.79 -3.52 -14.14
CA GLY A 24 5.32 -4.13 -15.37
C GLY A 24 3.89 -4.64 -15.23
N ASP A 25 3.28 -5.09 -16.32
CA ASP A 25 1.89 -5.59 -16.31
C ASP A 25 1.67 -6.73 -15.31
N ALA A 26 2.60 -7.69 -15.25
CA ALA A 26 2.51 -8.80 -14.28
C ALA A 26 2.66 -8.29 -12.84
N GLY A 27 3.46 -7.24 -12.62
CA GLY A 27 3.61 -6.59 -11.32
C GLY A 27 2.34 -5.87 -10.88
N ARG A 28 1.68 -5.16 -11.80
CA ARG A 28 0.37 -4.53 -11.55
C ARG A 28 -0.70 -5.57 -11.22
N GLY A 29 -0.76 -6.66 -11.99
CA GLY A 29 -1.69 -7.76 -11.74
C GLY A 29 -1.45 -8.45 -10.40
N GLN A 30 -0.19 -8.69 -10.03
CA GLN A 30 0.16 -9.28 -8.74
C GLN A 30 -0.18 -8.34 -7.57
N LEU A 31 0.08 -7.03 -7.71
CA LEU A 31 -0.27 -6.05 -6.69
C LEU A 31 -1.79 -5.97 -6.49
N ALA A 32 -2.57 -5.98 -7.57
CA ALA A 32 -4.02 -6.00 -7.51
C ALA A 32 -4.54 -7.27 -6.80
N ALA A 33 -4.04 -8.46 -7.19
CA ALA A 33 -4.41 -9.72 -6.57
C ALA A 33 -4.05 -9.78 -5.08
N TRP A 34 -2.91 -9.22 -4.70
CA TRP A 34 -2.49 -9.08 -3.32
C TRP A 34 -3.41 -8.12 -2.53
N ASN A 35 -3.72 -6.95 -3.09
CA ASN A 35 -4.65 -6.00 -2.47
C ASN A 35 -6.03 -6.63 -2.26
N ASP A 36 -6.54 -7.35 -3.25
CA ASP A 36 -7.84 -8.02 -3.15
C ASP A 36 -7.85 -9.11 -2.08
N ALA A 37 -6.79 -9.92 -2.02
CA ALA A 37 -6.64 -10.93 -0.96
C ALA A 37 -6.52 -10.29 0.42
N HIS A 38 -5.82 -9.16 0.51
CA HIS A 38 -5.66 -8.41 1.74
C HIS A 38 -6.99 -7.80 2.21
N HIS A 39 -7.74 -7.16 1.31
CA HIS A 39 -9.09 -6.64 1.58
C HIS A 39 -10.03 -7.75 2.03
N ARG A 40 -10.09 -8.88 1.30
CA ARG A 40 -10.94 -10.03 1.71
C ARG A 40 -10.60 -10.52 3.12
N ARG A 41 -9.32 -10.61 3.46
CA ARG A 41 -8.89 -11.04 4.80
C ARG A 41 -9.32 -10.06 5.89
N ILE A 42 -9.16 -8.76 5.65
CA ILE A 42 -9.56 -7.71 6.60
C ILE A 42 -11.08 -7.69 6.77
N THR A 43 -11.84 -7.70 5.67
CA THR A 43 -13.30 -7.73 5.71
C THR A 43 -13.80 -8.94 6.52
N ALA A 44 -13.29 -10.14 6.24
CA ALA A 44 -13.68 -11.34 6.99
C ALA A 44 -13.36 -11.23 8.49
N ALA A 45 -12.21 -10.64 8.84
CA ALA A 45 -11.85 -10.42 10.25
C ALA A 45 -12.78 -9.41 10.93
N LEU A 46 -13.12 -8.30 10.26
CA LEU A 46 -14.05 -7.30 10.78
C LEU A 46 -15.49 -7.85 10.89
N GLU A 47 -15.89 -8.70 9.95
CA GLU A 47 -17.19 -9.39 9.94
C GLU A 47 -17.36 -10.32 11.16
N ALA A 48 -16.27 -10.94 11.63
CA ALA A 48 -16.27 -11.81 12.79
C ALA A 48 -16.38 -11.09 14.14
N LEU A 49 -16.18 -9.77 14.18
CA LEU A 49 -16.28 -8.96 15.40
C LEU A 49 -17.73 -8.66 15.77
N ALA A 50 -17.99 -8.51 17.07
CA ALA A 50 -19.26 -7.99 17.54
C ALA A 50 -19.46 -6.54 17.05
N PRO A 51 -20.71 -6.09 16.85
CA PRO A 51 -20.99 -4.73 16.38
C PRO A 51 -20.35 -3.62 17.23
N THR A 52 -20.26 -3.82 18.55
CA THR A 52 -19.64 -2.89 19.49
C THR A 52 -18.11 -2.79 19.31
N GLU A 53 -17.46 -3.91 19.03
CA GLU A 53 -16.02 -3.97 18.76
C GLU A 53 -15.69 -3.30 17.43
N ARG A 54 -16.49 -3.56 16.39
CA ARG A 54 -16.35 -2.90 15.08
C ARG A 54 -16.51 -1.40 15.19
N SER A 55 -17.54 -0.93 15.92
CA SER A 55 -17.76 0.50 16.18
C SER A 55 -16.58 1.13 16.94
N SER A 56 -16.00 0.42 17.91
CA SER A 56 -14.82 0.91 18.64
C SER A 56 -13.61 1.08 17.73
N ILE A 57 -13.39 0.15 16.80
CA ILE A 57 -12.33 0.24 15.78
C ILE A 57 -12.59 1.44 14.87
N ASP A 58 -13.80 1.58 14.32
CA ASP A 58 -14.16 2.67 13.41
C ASP A 58 -13.96 4.04 14.06
N HIS A 59 -14.29 4.18 15.35
CA HIS A 59 -14.05 5.41 16.11
C HIS A 59 -12.56 5.71 16.37
N ALA A 60 -11.72 4.68 16.50
CA ALA A 60 -10.29 4.87 16.76
C ALA A 60 -9.49 5.21 15.49
N LEU A 61 -9.92 4.70 14.32
CA LEU A 61 -9.16 4.82 13.06
C LEU A 61 -8.77 6.26 12.68
N PRO A 62 -9.65 7.28 12.74
CA PRO A 62 -9.27 8.66 12.41
C PRO A 62 -8.16 9.22 13.31
N ALA A 63 -8.22 8.94 14.61
CA ALA A 63 -7.20 9.39 15.56
C ALA A 63 -5.85 8.70 15.32
N LEU A 64 -5.87 7.40 15.00
CA LEU A 64 -4.67 6.65 14.65
C LEU A 64 -4.04 7.14 13.32
N ALA A 65 -4.86 7.49 12.33
CA ALA A 65 -4.39 8.10 11.08
C ALA A 65 -3.69 9.44 11.35
N GLN A 66 -4.29 10.31 12.16
CA GLN A 66 -3.68 11.58 12.56
C GLN A 66 -2.35 11.37 13.32
N LEU A 67 -2.29 10.40 14.23
CA LEU A 67 -1.04 10.06 14.92
C LEU A 67 0.05 9.63 13.92
N ALA A 68 -0.28 8.79 12.95
CA ALA A 68 0.67 8.33 11.94
C ALA A 68 1.21 9.50 11.09
N GLU A 69 0.35 10.45 10.70
CA GLU A 69 0.76 11.67 9.99
C GLU A 69 1.75 12.50 10.81
N GLN A 70 1.48 12.70 12.11
CA GLN A 70 2.39 13.45 12.98
C GLN A 70 3.75 12.76 13.12
N LEU A 71 3.77 11.43 13.26
CA LEU A 71 5.01 10.65 13.34
C LEU A 71 5.82 10.73 12.04
N ALA A 72 5.15 10.67 10.88
CA ALA A 72 5.81 10.84 9.59
C ALA A 72 6.46 12.23 9.47
N VAL A 73 5.75 13.30 9.86
CA VAL A 73 6.30 14.67 9.83
C VAL A 73 7.55 14.79 10.71
N VAL A 74 7.57 14.15 11.88
CA VAL A 74 8.75 14.14 12.77
C VAL A 74 9.93 13.41 12.12
N ALA A 75 9.69 12.27 11.48
CA ALA A 75 10.75 11.47 10.84
C ALA A 75 11.46 12.19 9.67
N HIS A 76 10.80 13.16 9.01
CA HIS A 76 11.38 13.93 7.90
C HIS A 76 12.16 15.18 8.37
N ARG A 77 12.14 15.49 9.67
CA ARG A 77 12.81 16.68 10.26
C ARG A 77 14.07 16.33 11.06
N GLY A 78 14.44 15.05 11.15
CA GLY A 78 15.59 14.54 11.90
C GLY A 78 16.77 14.11 11.03
#